data_AF-A0AAN9BDK4-F1
#
_entry.id   AF-A0AAN9BDK4-F1
#
_cell.length_a   1.000
_cell.length_b   1.000
_cell.length_c   1.000
_cell.angle_alpha   90.00
_cell.angle_beta   90.00
_cell.angle_gamma   90.00
#
_symmetry.space_group_name_H-M   'P 1'
#
loop_
_entity.id
_entity.type
_entity.pdbx_description
1 polymer ?
#
loop_
_entity_poly.entity_id
_entity_poly.type
_entity_poly.pdbx_seq_one_letter_code
_entity_poly.pdbx_strand_id
1 'polypeptide(L)'
;MFIIVKYGQNESLLCNPSCAVINLLTSIKRRTGYGNTNLILDLSDETGLVKELDVHKNEYASNYLSTHATYILVQKDPIADDNISIDTRSTPTPPQFTYKALLEGSTDLFPNFRLHVAEVERKKGKRTGSKSPSPAGRLLSKPKKGATKAGGAVKRK
;
A
#
# COMPACT_ATOMS: atom_id res chain seq x y z
N MET A 1 11.33 -11.57 14.77
CA MET A 1 11.45 -10.21 14.18
C MET A 1 10.44 -9.32 14.88
N PHE A 2 10.84 -8.15 15.41
CA PHE A 2 9.92 -7.24 16.08
C PHE A 2 10.28 -5.78 15.81
N ILE A 3 9.32 -4.89 16.04
CA ILE A 3 9.49 -3.44 16.08
C ILE A 3 8.97 -2.91 17.42
N ILE A 4 9.41 -1.73 17.80
CA ILE A 4 8.92 -1.01 18.99
C ILE A 4 8.09 0.18 18.50
N VAL A 5 6.86 0.32 18.99
CA VAL A 5 6.00 1.47 18.69
C VAL A 5 5.83 2.30 19.97
N LYS A 6 6.22 3.58 19.94
CA LYS A 6 6.11 4.55 21.03
C LYS A 6 4.86 5.41 20.88
N TYR A 7 4.14 5.64 21.98
CA TYR A 7 2.89 6.40 22.01
C TYR A 7 2.57 6.92 23.43
N GLY A 8 1.57 7.78 23.55
CA GLY A 8 1.05 8.31 24.80
C GLY A 8 2.13 8.97 25.66
N GLN A 9 2.08 8.67 26.96
CA GLN A 9 3.06 9.10 27.96
C GLN A 9 4.30 8.18 27.94
N ASN A 10 5.02 8.16 26.81
CA ASN A 10 6.24 7.34 26.61
C ASN A 10 6.03 5.81 26.74
N GLU A 11 4.80 5.35 26.52
CA GLU A 11 4.48 3.92 26.47
C GLU A 11 5.07 3.27 25.22
N SER A 12 5.36 1.97 25.30
CA SER A 12 5.92 1.20 24.19
C SER A 12 5.14 -0.08 23.93
N LEU A 13 5.05 -0.44 22.65
CA LEU A 13 4.35 -1.62 22.18
C LEU A 13 5.25 -2.45 21.27
N LEU A 14 5.49 -3.71 21.67
CA LEU A 14 6.19 -4.66 20.81
C LEU A 14 5.22 -5.22 19.77
N CYS A 15 5.60 -5.14 18.49
CA CYS A 15 4.79 -5.63 17.38
C CYS A 15 5.61 -6.52 16.44
N ASN A 16 4.97 -7.54 15.86
CA ASN A 16 5.58 -8.40 14.84
C ASN A 16 5.26 -7.85 13.44
N PRO A 17 6.26 -7.35 12.68
CA PRO A 17 6.05 -6.83 11.32
C PRO A 17 5.86 -7.93 10.26
N SER A 18 5.98 -9.22 10.60
CA SER A 18 5.72 -10.36 9.71
C SER A 18 4.21 -10.61 9.50
N CYS A 19 3.47 -9.56 9.16
CA CYS A 19 2.05 -9.62 8.82
C CYS A 19 1.71 -8.52 7.80
N ALA A 20 0.49 -8.60 7.24
CA ALA A 20 -0.02 -7.55 6.38
C ALA A 20 -0.11 -6.22 7.14
N VAL A 21 0.21 -5.12 6.47
CA VAL A 21 0.18 -3.77 7.06
C VAL A 21 -1.16 -3.45 7.72
N ILE A 22 -2.28 -3.80 7.08
CA ILE A 22 -3.62 -3.59 7.66
C ILE A 22 -3.79 -4.29 9.01
N ASN A 23 -3.24 -5.50 9.16
CA ASN A 23 -3.31 -6.26 10.40
C ASN A 23 -2.42 -5.64 11.47
N LEU A 24 -1.23 -5.18 11.10
CA LEU A 24 -0.32 -4.47 12.01
C LEU A 24 -0.98 -3.19 12.55
N LEU A 25 -1.47 -2.31 11.67
CA LEU A 25 -2.09 -1.05 12.06
C LEU A 25 -3.37 -1.28 12.89
N THR A 26 -4.20 -2.27 12.52
CA THR A 26 -5.39 -2.64 13.31
C THR A 26 -5.02 -3.14 14.70
N SER A 27 -3.98 -3.97 14.81
CA SER A 27 -3.48 -4.51 16.08
C SER A 27 -2.93 -3.40 16.97
N ILE A 28 -2.13 -2.48 16.41
CA ILE A 28 -1.60 -1.31 17.11
C ILE A 28 -2.76 -0.46 17.61
N LYS A 29 -3.67 -0.04 16.71
CA LYS A 29 -4.84 0.80 17.05
C LYS A 29 -5.65 0.24 18.22
N ARG A 30 -5.90 -1.07 18.23
CA ARG A 30 -6.63 -1.73 19.33
C ARG A 30 -5.85 -1.74 20.64
N ARG A 31 -4.54 -1.98 20.60
CA ARG A 31 -3.68 -2.12 21.78
C ARG A 31 -3.29 -0.79 22.41
N THR A 32 -3.30 0.30 21.64
CA THR A 32 -2.97 1.65 22.11
C THR A 32 -4.19 2.46 22.56
N GLY A 33 -5.36 1.82 22.70
CA GLY A 33 -6.59 2.46 23.19
C GLY A 33 -7.42 3.20 22.13
N TYR A 34 -6.94 3.28 20.89
CA TYR A 34 -7.63 3.97 19.79
C TYR A 34 -8.61 3.09 19.00
N GLY A 35 -8.84 1.84 19.42
CA GLY A 35 -9.67 0.85 18.71
C GLY A 35 -11.07 1.33 18.37
N ASN A 36 -11.68 2.12 19.26
CA ASN A 36 -13.06 2.63 19.12
C ASN A 36 -13.12 4.05 18.52
N THR A 37 -12.00 4.59 18.06
CA THR A 37 -11.93 5.95 17.50
C THR A 37 -11.92 5.93 15.99
N ASN A 38 -12.34 7.02 15.36
CA ASN A 38 -12.26 7.20 13.91
C ASN A 38 -10.87 7.65 13.43
N LEU A 39 -9.87 7.67 14.32
CA LEU A 39 -8.52 8.10 13.99
C LEU A 39 -7.90 7.16 12.95
N ILE A 40 -7.29 7.74 11.93
CA ILE A 40 -6.42 7.01 11.00
C ILE A 40 -5.02 7.09 11.58
N LEU A 41 -4.39 5.94 11.77
CA LEU A 41 -3.07 5.83 12.38
C LEU A 41 -2.03 5.41 11.34
N ASP A 42 -0.84 5.94 11.50
CA ASP A 42 0.35 5.56 10.76
C ASP A 42 1.58 5.56 11.69
N LEU A 43 2.75 5.24 11.14
CA LEU A 43 4.01 5.23 11.86
C LEU A 43 5.01 6.21 11.24
N SER A 44 5.77 6.90 12.09
CA SER A 44 6.98 7.62 11.71
C SER A 44 8.19 7.00 12.38
N ASP A 45 9.39 7.16 11.81
CA ASP A 45 10.62 6.84 12.53
C ASP A 45 11.02 7.94 13.52
N GLU A 46 12.14 7.74 14.21
CA GLU A 46 12.76 8.66 15.18
C GLU A 46 13.18 10.02 14.59
N THR A 47 13.29 10.14 13.26
CA THR A 47 13.54 11.42 12.59
C THR A 47 12.25 12.19 12.29
N GLY A 48 11.11 11.49 12.35
CA GLY A 48 9.79 12.02 12.00
C GLY A 48 9.38 11.72 10.56
N LEU A 49 10.13 10.89 9.83
CA LEU A 49 9.73 10.46 8.50
C LEU A 49 8.57 9.46 8.59
N VAL A 50 7.40 9.88 8.09
CA VAL A 50 6.18 9.06 8.02
C VAL A 50 6.34 7.97 6.96
N LYS A 51 5.86 6.76 7.27
CA LYS A 51 6.03 5.58 6.41
C LYS A 51 4.90 5.37 5.39
N GLU A 52 3.77 6.07 5.52
CA GLU A 52 2.63 6.00 4.60
C GLU A 52 2.18 4.55 4.37
N LEU A 53 2.10 3.79 5.48
CA LEU A 53 1.81 2.36 5.44
C LEU A 53 0.40 2.09 4.85
N ASP A 54 -0.52 3.03 4.97
CA ASP A 54 -1.87 2.92 4.42
C ASP A 54 -1.91 2.80 2.89
N VAL A 55 -0.85 3.16 2.16
CA VAL A 55 -0.75 2.91 0.72
C VAL A 55 -0.51 1.43 0.43
N HIS A 56 0.09 0.71 1.38
CA HIS A 56 0.58 -0.66 1.23
C HIS A 56 -0.18 -1.68 2.09
N LYS A 57 -1.49 -1.45 2.32
CA LYS A 57 -2.34 -2.22 3.27
C LYS A 57 -2.24 -3.74 3.13
N ASN A 58 -2.11 -4.22 1.89
CA ASN A 58 -2.12 -5.65 1.56
C ASN A 58 -0.72 -6.28 1.50
N GLU A 59 0.33 -5.47 1.66
CA GLU A 59 1.72 -5.91 1.63
C GLU A 59 2.22 -6.24 3.04
N TYR A 60 3.35 -6.95 3.11
CA TYR A 60 4.00 -7.23 4.38
C TYR A 60 4.64 -5.97 4.97
N ALA A 61 4.35 -5.70 6.23
CA ALA A 61 4.91 -4.54 6.93
C ALA A 61 6.45 -4.60 7.04
N SER A 62 7.04 -5.80 7.03
CA SER A 62 8.49 -6.01 7.00
C SER A 62 9.20 -5.41 5.78
N ASN A 63 8.49 -5.08 4.70
CA ASN A 63 9.07 -4.43 3.53
C ASN A 63 9.32 -2.93 3.78
N TYR A 64 8.59 -2.34 4.72
CA TYR A 64 8.58 -0.90 5.00
C TYR A 64 9.16 -0.55 6.37
N LEU A 65 9.19 -1.55 7.27
CA LEU A 65 9.63 -1.39 8.65
C LEU A 65 10.88 -2.22 8.90
N SER A 66 11.92 -1.55 9.39
CA SER A 66 13.18 -2.13 9.80
C SER A 66 13.02 -2.91 11.10
N THR A 67 13.60 -4.10 11.12
CA THR A 67 13.68 -4.95 12.31
C THR A 67 14.40 -4.25 13.46
N HIS A 68 13.86 -4.37 14.67
CA HIS A 68 14.40 -3.81 15.92
C HIS A 68 14.46 -2.27 15.94
N ALA A 69 13.82 -1.59 14.98
CA ALA A 69 13.70 -0.14 14.97
C ALA A 69 12.56 0.33 15.88
N THR A 70 12.67 1.59 16.29
CA THR A 70 11.65 2.31 17.05
C THR A 70 10.85 3.21 16.12
N TYR A 71 9.53 3.12 16.22
CA TYR A 71 8.58 3.94 15.48
C TYR A 71 7.72 4.73 16.45
N ILE A 72 7.32 5.92 16.05
CA ILE A 72 6.39 6.78 16.79
C ILE A 72 5.02 6.66 16.14
N LEU A 73 4.00 6.46 16.96
CA LEU A 73 2.62 6.42 16.50
C LEU A 73 2.17 7.83 16.09
N VAL A 74 1.59 7.95 14.89
CA VAL A 74 1.08 9.23 14.38
C VAL A 74 -0.38 9.09 13.95
N GLN A 75 -1.14 10.17 14.13
CA GLN A 75 -2.47 10.36 13.57
C GLN A 75 -2.33 11.02 12.19
N LYS A 76 -3.08 10.51 11.21
CA LYS A 76 -3.18 11.00 9.85
C LYS A 76 -4.58 11.59 9.64
N ASP A 77 -4.68 12.88 9.42
CA ASP A 77 -5.96 13.55 9.15
C ASP A 77 -6.00 14.08 7.72
N PRO A 78 -7.05 13.78 6.94
CA PRO A 78 -7.24 14.42 5.65
C PRO A 78 -7.53 15.91 5.86
N ILE A 79 -6.83 16.77 5.13
CA ILE A 79 -7.18 18.20 5.08
C ILE A 79 -8.42 18.29 4.18
N ALA A 80 -9.57 18.57 4.78
CA ALA A 80 -10.78 18.89 4.02
C ALA A 80 -10.62 20.29 3.42
N ASP A 81 -10.42 20.36 2.11
CA ASP A 81 -10.46 21.61 1.36
C ASP A 81 -11.92 22.11 1.31
N ASP A 82 -12.38 22.86 2.32
CA ASP A 82 -13.67 23.55 2.32
C ASP A 82 -13.70 24.78 1.37
N ASN A 83 -12.70 24.97 0.51
CA ASN A 83 -12.62 26.11 -0.41
C ASN A 83 -12.34 25.66 -1.85
N ILE A 84 -13.27 24.89 -2.42
CA ILE A 84 -13.36 24.73 -3.87
C ILE A 84 -13.99 26.01 -4.43
N SER A 85 -13.17 27.05 -4.62
CA SER A 85 -13.49 28.07 -5.62
C SER A 85 -13.41 27.38 -6.98
N ILE A 86 -14.56 27.22 -7.63
CA ILE A 86 -14.69 26.71 -9.00
C ILE A 86 -14.02 27.73 -9.92
N ASP A 87 -12.71 27.61 -10.12
CA ASP A 87 -12.03 28.24 -11.23
C ASP A 87 -11.45 27.18 -12.17
N THR A 88 -11.96 27.29 -13.39
CA THR A 88 -11.91 26.30 -14.45
C THR A 88 -10.51 26.28 -15.07
N ARG A 89 -9.50 25.66 -14.42
CA ARG A 89 -8.26 25.13 -15.06
C ARG A 89 -7.19 24.48 -14.17
N SER A 90 -7.42 24.31 -12.88
CA SER A 90 -6.34 23.85 -11.98
C SER A 90 -6.14 22.34 -12.04
N THR A 91 -4.90 21.91 -12.29
CA THR A 91 -4.40 20.54 -12.12
C THR A 91 -4.92 19.92 -10.82
N PRO A 92 -5.34 18.64 -10.80
CA PRO A 92 -5.78 17.99 -9.57
C PRO A 92 -4.63 18.01 -8.56
N THR A 93 -4.78 18.84 -7.52
CA THR A 93 -3.88 18.85 -6.37
C THR A 93 -3.98 17.51 -5.66
N PRO A 94 -2.85 16.89 -5.26
CA PRO A 94 -2.90 15.67 -4.49
C PRO A 94 -3.60 15.94 -3.15
N PRO A 95 -4.32 14.94 -2.59
CA PRO A 95 -4.95 15.07 -1.28
C PRO A 95 -3.88 15.43 -0.24
N GLN A 96 -4.10 16.51 0.49
CA GLN A 96 -3.18 16.94 1.55
C GLN A 96 -3.57 16.27 2.87
N PHE A 97 -2.57 15.81 3.62
CA PHE A 97 -2.76 15.18 4.93
C PHE A 97 -1.97 15.94 5.99
N THR A 98 -2.55 16.10 7.17
CA THR A 98 -1.86 16.58 8.36
C THR A 98 -1.48 15.39 9.23
N TYR A 99 -0.27 15.43 9.78
CA TYR A 99 0.23 14.39 10.68
C TYR A 99 0.46 14.96 12.07
N LYS A 100 0.02 14.23 13.09
CA LYS A 100 0.22 14.60 14.49
C LYS A 100 0.81 13.43 15.25
N ALA A 101 1.92 13.64 15.96
CA ALA A 101 2.50 12.62 16.80
C ALA A 101 1.59 12.34 18.01
N LEU A 102 1.36 11.07 18.28
CA LEU A 102 0.60 10.60 19.45
C LEU A 102 1.52 10.21 20.60
N LEU A 103 2.76 10.71 20.60
CA LEU A 103 3.74 10.56 21.68
C LEU A 103 3.94 11.91 22.36
N GLU A 104 3.69 11.96 23.67
CA GLU A 104 3.91 13.14 24.50
C GLU A 104 5.42 13.35 24.74
N GLY A 105 5.87 14.61 24.68
CA GLY A 105 7.30 14.93 24.81
C GLY A 105 8.17 14.37 23.68
N SER A 106 7.60 14.18 22.47
CA SER A 106 8.35 13.60 21.35
C SER A 106 9.63 14.35 21.01
N THR A 107 9.64 15.68 21.17
CA THR A 107 10.81 16.54 20.96
C THR A 107 11.88 16.39 22.04
N ASP A 108 11.48 16.04 23.26
CA ASP A 108 12.41 15.85 24.39
C ASP A 108 13.11 14.49 24.29
N LEU A 109 12.34 13.48 23.87
CA LEU A 109 12.84 12.12 23.64
C LEU A 109 13.66 12.01 22.35
N PHE A 110 13.29 12.78 21.33
CA PHE A 110 13.92 12.78 20.02
C PHE A 110 14.15 14.23 19.55
N PRO A 111 15.33 14.82 19.83
CA PRO A 111 15.61 16.24 19.57
C PRO A 111 15.44 16.67 18.10
N ASN A 112 15.63 15.73 17.17
CA ASN A 112 15.52 15.96 15.74
C ASN A 112 14.19 15.52 15.14
N PHE A 113 13.23 15.12 15.97
CA PHE A 113 11.95 14.62 15.49
C PHE A 113 11.10 15.75 14.94
N ARG A 114 10.90 15.73 13.62
CA ARG A 114 10.00 16.65 12.91
C ARG A 114 9.19 15.85 11.91
N LEU A 115 7.87 15.86 12.03
CA LEU A 115 7.03 15.11 11.12
C LEU A 115 7.17 15.63 9.69
N HIS A 116 7.54 14.73 8.79
CA HIS A 116 7.61 14.98 7.36
C HIS A 116 7.29 13.71 6.58
N VAL A 117 6.85 13.88 5.34
CA VAL A 117 6.58 12.78 4.41
C VAL A 117 7.73 12.74 3.39
N ALA A 118 8.09 11.55 2.91
CA ALA A 118 9.07 11.46 1.82
C ALA A 118 8.48 12.11 0.56
N GLU A 119 9.20 13.05 -0.04
CA GLU A 119 8.84 13.55 -1.36
C GLU A 119 9.08 12.43 -2.37
N VAL A 120 8.01 11.70 -2.71
CA VAL A 120 8.09 10.65 -3.72
C VAL A 120 8.28 11.35 -5.06
N GLU A 121 9.52 11.43 -5.55
CA GLU A 121 9.79 11.71 -6.95
C GLU A 121 9.06 10.64 -7.77
N ARG A 122 7.88 10.99 -8.28
CA ARG A 122 7.15 10.15 -9.23
C ARG A 122 8.03 10.05 -10.46
N LYS A 123 8.86 9.00 -10.53
CA LYS A 123 9.56 8.61 -11.76
C LYS A 123 8.47 8.46 -12.81
N LYS A 124 8.37 9.45 -13.70
CA LYS A 124 7.50 9.41 -14.88
C LYS A 124 7.75 8.08 -15.54
N GLY A 125 6.79 7.17 -15.47
CA GLY A 125 6.90 5.86 -16.09
C GLY A 125 7.30 6.07 -17.54
N LYS A 126 8.52 5.66 -17.91
CA LYS A 126 8.86 5.50 -19.33
C LYS A 126 7.88 4.46 -19.83
N ARG A 127 6.83 4.90 -20.54
CA ARG A 127 5.97 4.03 -21.34
C ARG A 127 6.87 3.41 -22.39
N THR A 128 7.52 2.29 -22.07
CA THR A 128 8.08 1.41 -23.09
C THR A 128 6.88 0.83 -23.82
N GLY A 129 6.51 1.48 -24.92
CA GLY A 129 5.48 1.01 -25.82
C GLY A 129 5.91 -0.32 -26.44
N SER A 130 5.66 -1.42 -25.75
CA SER A 130 5.61 -2.74 -26.36
C SER A 130 4.27 -2.80 -27.12
N LYS A 131 4.31 -2.37 -28.39
CA LYS A 131 3.28 -2.72 -29.36
C LYS A 131 3.26 -4.26 -29.42
N SER A 132 2.29 -4.88 -28.76
CA SER A 132 1.93 -6.27 -29.00
C SER A 132 1.50 -6.41 -30.47
N PRO A 133 2.16 -7.23 -31.29
CA PRO A 133 1.70 -7.45 -32.66
C PRO A 133 0.46 -8.34 -32.60
N SER A 134 -0.71 -7.78 -32.89
CA SER A 134 -1.90 -8.56 -33.13
C SER A 134 -1.65 -9.51 -34.33
N PRO A 135 -1.91 -10.82 -34.23
CA PRO A 135 -1.78 -11.71 -35.37
C PRO A 135 -3.06 -11.62 -36.21
N ALA A 136 -3.16 -10.56 -37.02
CA ALA A 136 -4.11 -10.49 -38.12
C ALA A 136 -3.46 -11.11 -39.36
N GLY A 137 -3.65 -12.43 -39.55
CA GLY A 137 -3.02 -13.21 -40.61
C GLY A 137 -3.86 -14.40 -41.07
N ARG A 138 -5.03 -14.09 -41.63
CA ARG A 138 -5.74 -14.78 -42.72
C ARG A 138 -4.99 -15.97 -43.36
N LEU A 139 -5.58 -17.18 -43.40
CA LEU A 139 -5.39 -18.16 -44.49
C LEU A 139 -6.46 -19.28 -44.47
N LEU A 140 -7.42 -19.13 -45.39
CA LEU A 140 -8.03 -20.15 -46.26
C LEU A 140 -8.71 -21.41 -45.65
N SER A 141 -10.03 -21.35 -45.67
CA SER A 141 -10.93 -22.50 -45.86
C SER A 141 -10.66 -23.23 -47.18
N LYS A 142 -10.49 -24.56 -47.14
CA LYS A 142 -10.89 -25.45 -48.26
C LYS A 142 -11.48 -26.76 -47.71
N PRO A 143 -12.58 -27.27 -48.30
CA PRO A 143 -13.24 -28.49 -47.88
C PRO A 143 -12.61 -29.71 -48.56
N LYS A 144 -12.58 -30.86 -47.87
CA LYS A 144 -12.38 -32.16 -48.54
C LYS A 144 -13.51 -33.12 -48.16
N LYS A 145 -14.41 -33.31 -49.14
CA LYS A 145 -15.25 -34.50 -49.29
C LYS A 145 -14.34 -35.72 -49.43
N GLY A 146 -14.71 -36.81 -48.77
CA GLY A 146 -14.09 -38.12 -48.92
C GLY A 146 -14.94 -39.18 -48.23
N ALA A 147 -16.05 -39.53 -48.87
CA ALA A 147 -16.81 -40.73 -48.53
C ALA A 147 -16.24 -41.90 -49.34
N THR A 148 -15.78 -42.96 -48.67
CA THR A 148 -15.90 -44.33 -49.15
C THR A 148 -15.87 -45.31 -47.98
N LYS A 149 -16.87 -46.19 -47.99
CA LYS A 149 -17.11 -47.34 -47.11
C LYS A 149 -16.23 -48.54 -47.49
N ALA A 150 -16.30 -49.55 -46.60
CA ALA A 150 -15.89 -50.96 -46.72
C ALA A 150 -14.49 -51.27 -46.19
N GLY A 151 -14.24 -52.26 -45.33
CA GLY A 151 -15.10 -53.30 -44.75
C GLY A 151 -14.26 -54.28 -43.88
N GLY A 152 -14.94 -55.13 -43.11
CA GLY A 152 -14.38 -56.30 -42.38
C GLY A 152 -14.24 -56.06 -40.87
N ALA A 153 -15.18 -56.47 -39.99
CA ALA A 153 -15.37 -57.82 -39.44
C ALA A 153 -14.07 -58.39 -38.82
N VAL A 154 -13.99 -58.78 -37.54
CA VAL A 154 -14.62 -59.99 -36.96
C VAL A 154 -14.79 -59.87 -35.42
N LYS A 155 -15.83 -60.57 -34.95
CA LYS A 155 -16.32 -60.78 -33.57
C LYS A 155 -15.35 -61.51 -32.61
N ARG A 156 -15.54 -61.23 -31.30
CA ARG A 156 -15.70 -62.14 -30.12
C ARG A 156 -14.78 -63.38 -30.06
N LYS A 157 -14.12 -63.70 -28.95
CA LYS A 157 -14.65 -63.91 -27.60
C LYS A 157 -13.46 -64.17 -26.67
#